data_AF-A0A378CKR8-F1
#
_entry.id   AF-A0A378CKR8-F1
#
_cell.length_a   1.000
_cell.length_b   1.000
_cell.length_c   1.000
_cell.angle_alpha   90.00
_cell.angle_beta   90.00
_cell.angle_gamma   90.00
#
_symmetry.space_group_name_H-M   'P 1'
#
loop_
_entity.id
_entity.type
_entity.pdbx_description
1 polymer ?
#
loop_
_entity_poly.entity_id
_entity_poly.type
_entity_poly.pdbx_seq_one_letter_code
_entity_poly.pdbx_strand_id
1 'polypeptide(L)'
;MSEFVTVARPYAKAAFDFAVEHNSVERWQDMLAFAAEVTKNDQMAELLSGALAPETLSEAFIAICGEQLDENGQNLIKVMAENNRLKVLPDVLGAIHSPARGQ
;
A
#
# COMPACT_ATOMS: atom_id res chain seq x y z
N MET A 1 4.51 19.97 5.63
CA MET A 1 5.14 18.64 5.71
C MET A 1 4.00 17.66 5.77
N SER A 2 3.85 16.86 4.73
CA SER A 2 2.63 16.09 4.49
C SER A 2 2.44 15.02 5.57
N GLU A 3 1.35 15.09 6.33
CA GLU A 3 0.93 14.09 7.34
C GLU A 3 0.93 12.64 6.81
N PHE A 4 0.95 12.45 5.49
CA PHE A 4 0.99 11.16 4.82
C PHE A 4 2.33 10.42 5.00
N VAL A 5 3.46 11.13 5.09
CA VAL A 5 4.79 10.52 5.26
C VAL A 5 4.98 9.94 6.67
N THR A 6 4.40 10.58 7.69
CA THR A 6 4.50 10.12 9.08
C THR A 6 3.74 8.83 9.33
N VAL A 7 2.65 8.58 8.61
CA VAL A 7 1.93 7.30 8.68
C VAL A 7 2.58 6.24 7.80
N ALA A 8 3.09 6.58 6.61
CA ALA A 8 3.70 5.61 5.70
C ALA A 8 4.93 4.91 6.28
N ARG A 9 5.74 5.60 7.08
CA ARG A 9 6.98 5.05 7.67
C ARG A 9 6.79 3.81 8.56
N PRO A 10 5.96 3.82 9.61
CA PRO A 10 5.76 2.64 10.45
C PRO A 10 5.19 1.46 9.65
N TYR A 11 4.29 1.71 8.68
CA TYR A 11 3.78 0.65 7.81
C TYR A 11 4.86 0.07 6.89
N ALA A 12 5.63 0.93 6.22
CA ALA A 12 6.73 0.51 5.35
C ALA A 12 7.79 -0.27 6.14
N LYS A 13 8.10 0.17 7.36
CA LYS A 13 9.06 -0.53 8.23
C LYS A 13 8.53 -1.91 8.63
N ALA A 14 7.27 -2.02 9.07
CA ALA A 14 6.68 -3.31 9.45
C ALA A 14 6.58 -4.26 8.24
N ALA A 15 6.16 -3.75 7.08
CA ALA A 15 6.13 -4.49 5.82
C ALA A 15 7.53 -4.96 5.39
N PHE A 16 8.53 -4.07 5.47
CA PHE A 16 9.92 -4.40 5.13
C PHE A 16 10.50 -5.46 6.06
N ASP A 17 10.37 -5.27 7.37
CA ASP A 17 10.88 -6.20 8.38
C ASP A 17 10.28 -7.60 8.16
N PHE A 18 8.95 -7.66 7.98
CA PHE A 18 8.25 -8.90 7.64
C PHE A 18 8.73 -9.52 6.32
N ALA A 19 8.90 -8.70 5.29
CA ALA A 19 9.37 -9.17 3.99
C ALA A 19 10.83 -9.66 4.05
N VAL A 20 11.69 -9.05 4.86
CA VAL A 20 13.07 -9.48 5.10
C VAL A 20 13.10 -10.81 5.83
N GLU A 21 12.32 -10.93 6.91
CA GLU A 21 12.19 -12.18 7.69
C GLU A 21 11.71 -13.35 6.80
N HIS A 22 10.77 -13.08 5.91
CA HIS A 22 10.22 -14.06 4.97
C HIS A 22 10.98 -14.17 3.63
N ASN A 23 12.11 -13.48 3.46
CA ASN A 23 12.85 -13.41 2.19
C ASN A 23 11.96 -13.06 0.96
N SER A 24 10.90 -12.31 1.21
CA SER A 24 9.88 -11.90 0.25
C SER A 24 9.95 -10.40 -0.05
N VAL A 25 11.10 -9.76 0.16
CA VAL A 25 11.29 -8.30 -0.06
C VAL A 25 11.06 -7.90 -1.51
N GLU A 26 11.53 -8.70 -2.46
CA GLU A 26 11.29 -8.47 -3.89
C GLU A 26 9.79 -8.59 -4.22
N ARG A 27 9.14 -9.63 -3.69
CA ARG A 27 7.70 -9.85 -3.85
C ARG A 27 6.88 -8.70 -3.26
N TRP A 28 7.20 -8.27 -2.04
CA TRP A 28 6.55 -7.13 -1.40
C TRP A 28 6.75 -5.81 -2.14
N GLN A 29 7.95 -5.57 -2.70
CA GLN A 29 8.19 -4.41 -3.55
C GLN A 29 7.33 -4.48 -4.82
N ASP A 30 7.27 -5.63 -5.49
CA ASP A 30 6.47 -5.83 -6.69
C ASP A 30 4.97 -5.61 -6.42
N MET A 31 4.47 -6.19 -5.32
CA MET A 31 3.11 -6.00 -4.81
C MET A 31 2.77 -4.52 -4.56
N LEU A 32 3.64 -3.81 -3.83
CA LEU A 32 3.46 -2.40 -3.50
C LEU A 32 3.62 -1.52 -4.74
N ALA A 33 4.48 -1.89 -5.68
CA ALA A 33 4.66 -1.20 -6.96
C ALA A 33 3.39 -1.33 -7.81
N PHE A 34 2.87 -2.54 -7.94
CA PHE A 34 1.63 -2.81 -8.66
C PHE A 34 0.46 -2.07 -8.02
N ALA A 35 0.33 -2.14 -6.70
CA ALA A 35 -0.68 -1.38 -5.96
C ALA A 35 -0.51 0.14 -6.17
N ALA A 36 0.70 0.67 -6.13
CA ALA A 36 0.94 2.10 -6.39
C ALA A 36 0.58 2.49 -7.83
N GLU A 37 0.83 1.64 -8.83
CA GLU A 37 0.42 1.86 -10.22
C GLU A 37 -1.10 1.80 -10.39
N VAL A 38 -1.77 0.82 -9.78
CA VAL A 38 -3.22 0.73 -9.75
C VAL A 38 -3.83 1.99 -9.13
N THR A 39 -3.24 2.50 -8.03
CA THR A 39 -3.69 3.75 -7.38
C THR A 39 -3.44 4.99 -8.25
N LYS A 40 -2.44 4.97 -9.13
CA LYS A 40 -2.15 6.05 -10.09
C LYS A 40 -3.06 6.01 -11.32
N ASN A 41 -3.78 4.92 -11.53
CA ASN A 41 -4.70 4.78 -12.66
C ASN A 41 -5.94 5.68 -12.44
N ASP A 42 -6.34 6.46 -13.45
CA ASP A 42 -7.48 7.39 -13.36
C ASP A 42 -8.77 6.71 -12.90
N GLN A 43 -9.08 5.51 -13.41
CA GLN A 43 -10.27 4.76 -12.99
C GLN A 43 -10.25 4.44 -11.49
N MET A 44 -9.08 4.09 -10.96
CA MET A 44 -8.95 3.79 -9.53
C MET A 44 -8.98 5.06 -8.71
N ALA A 45 -8.33 6.13 -9.17
CA ALA A 45 -8.35 7.43 -8.53
C ALA A 45 -9.77 8.01 -8.42
N GLU A 46 -10.61 7.82 -9.44
CA GLU A 46 -12.03 8.14 -9.40
C GLU A 46 -12.78 7.27 -8.39
N LEU A 47 -12.51 5.97 -8.34
CA LEU A 47 -13.06 5.04 -7.35
C LEU A 47 -12.69 5.43 -5.91
N LEU A 48 -11.43 5.83 -5.71
CA LEU A 48 -10.84 6.35 -4.46
C LEU A 48 -11.38 7.71 -4.06
N SER A 49 -11.82 8.51 -5.03
CA SER A 49 -12.49 9.79 -4.78
C SER A 49 -14.01 9.65 -4.64
N GLY A 50 -14.55 8.52 -5.08
CA GLY A 50 -15.96 8.17 -4.94
C GLY A 50 -16.32 7.83 -3.49
N ALA A 51 -17.61 7.96 -3.17
CA ALA A 51 -18.14 7.61 -1.85
C ALA A 51 -18.35 6.09 -1.68
N LEU A 52 -17.34 5.28 -2.02
CA LEU A 52 -17.40 3.84 -1.79
C LEU A 52 -17.05 3.51 -0.35
N ALA A 53 -17.63 2.43 0.18
CA ALA A 53 -17.28 1.91 1.48
C ALA A 53 -15.80 1.43 1.47
N PRO A 54 -15.04 1.67 2.55
CA PRO A 54 -13.64 1.27 2.63
C PRO A 54 -13.44 -0.24 2.47
N GLU A 55 -14.38 -1.04 2.99
CA GLU A 55 -14.42 -2.49 2.77
C GLU A 55 -14.51 -2.83 1.29
N THR A 56 -15.56 -2.37 0.59
CA THR A 56 -15.74 -2.62 -0.85
C THR A 56 -14.55 -2.15 -1.68
N LEU A 57 -13.98 -1.00 -1.31
CA LEU A 57 -12.83 -0.45 -2.02
C LEU A 57 -11.60 -1.33 -1.82
N SER A 58 -11.29 -1.73 -0.59
CA SER A 58 -10.19 -2.69 -0.34
C SER A 58 -10.40 -4.02 -1.02
N GLU A 59 -11.62 -4.56 -1.01
CA GLU A 59 -11.95 -5.82 -1.69
C GLU A 59 -11.78 -5.71 -3.21
N ALA A 60 -12.26 -4.63 -3.82
CA ALA A 60 -12.05 -4.37 -5.24
C ALA A 60 -10.56 -4.24 -5.56
N PHE A 61 -9.80 -3.55 -4.71
CA PHE A 61 -8.36 -3.37 -4.87
C PHE A 61 -7.60 -4.70 -4.76
N ILE A 62 -7.94 -5.51 -3.75
CA ILE A 62 -7.41 -6.85 -3.55
C ILE A 62 -7.79 -7.75 -4.71
N ALA A 63 -9.01 -7.65 -5.24
CA ALA A 63 -9.44 -8.43 -6.40
C ALA A 63 -8.68 -8.06 -7.69
N ILE A 64 -8.31 -6.79 -7.87
CA ILE A 64 -7.50 -6.31 -9.00
C ILE A 64 -6.05 -6.75 -8.87
N CYS A 65 -5.45 -6.61 -7.69
CA CYS A 65 -4.12 -7.17 -7.43
C CYS A 65 -4.13 -8.70 -7.46
N GLY A 66 -5.28 -9.32 -7.16
CA GLY A 66 -5.51 -10.76 -7.21
C GLY A 66 -4.49 -11.54 -6.39
N GLU A 67 -3.90 -12.54 -7.03
CA GLU A 67 -2.87 -13.43 -6.48
C GLU A 67 -1.49 -12.77 -6.32
N GLN A 68 -1.29 -11.55 -6.82
CA GLN A 68 -0.08 -10.81 -6.51
C GLN A 68 -0.07 -10.44 -5.03
N LEU A 69 -1.22 -10.26 -4.39
CA LEU A 69 -1.34 -9.85 -3.00
C LEU A 69 -1.55 -11.04 -2.04
N ASP A 70 -0.52 -11.39 -1.27
CA ASP A 70 -0.57 -12.32 -0.14
C ASP A 70 -1.41 -11.77 1.02
N GLU A 71 -1.76 -12.64 1.97
CA GLU A 71 -2.61 -12.34 3.13
C GLU A 71 -2.18 -11.06 3.88
N ASN A 72 -0.87 -10.89 4.11
CA ASN A 72 -0.34 -9.69 4.77
C ASN A 72 -0.49 -8.42 3.93
N GLY A 73 -0.31 -8.51 2.61
CA GLY A 73 -0.52 -7.40 1.70
C GLY A 73 -2.00 -7.02 1.63
N GLN A 74 -2.89 -8.01 1.60
CA GLN A 74 -4.34 -7.79 1.67
C GLN A 74 -4.74 -7.08 2.96
N ASN A 75 -4.16 -7.49 4.09
CA ASN A 75 -4.44 -6.86 5.37
C ASN A 75 -3.93 -5.40 5.41
N LEU A 76 -2.77 -5.13 4.81
CA LEU A 76 -2.24 -3.78 4.65
C LEU A 76 -3.21 -2.89 3.84
N ILE A 77 -3.67 -3.38 2.69
CA ILE A 77 -4.61 -2.66 1.81
C ILE A 77 -5.93 -2.39 2.54
N LYS A 78 -6.47 -3.37 3.28
CA LYS A 78 -7.66 -3.18 4.13
C LYS A 78 -7.47 -2.05 5.14
N VAL A 79 -6.41 -2.09 5.94
CA VAL A 79 -6.11 -1.07 6.95
C VAL A 79 -5.93 0.32 6.32
N MET A 80 -5.28 0.39 5.15
CA MET A 80 -5.11 1.63 4.41
C MET A 80 -6.44 2.15 3.84
N ALA A 81 -7.31 1.27 3.36
CA ALA A 81 -8.63 1.63 2.85
C ALA A 81 -9.54 2.17 3.95
N GLU A 82 -9.58 1.49 5.10
CA GLU A 82 -10.32 1.92 6.29
C GLU A 82 -9.95 3.35 6.72
N ASN A 83 -8.67 3.69 6.65
CA ASN A 83 -8.18 5.01 7.00
C ASN A 83 -8.23 6.03 5.84
N ASN A 84 -8.77 5.66 4.67
CA ASN A 84 -8.71 6.47 3.44
C ASN A 84 -7.27 6.88 3.05
N ARG A 85 -6.31 6.02 3.41
CA ARG A 85 -4.87 6.22 3.23
C ARG A 85 -4.32 5.49 2.01
N LEU A 86 -5.12 4.88 1.15
CA LEU A 86 -4.60 4.26 -0.09
C LEU A 86 -3.77 5.21 -0.96
N LYS A 87 -4.04 6.52 -0.90
CA LYS A 87 -3.21 7.55 -1.57
C LYS A 87 -1.76 7.60 -1.08
N VAL A 88 -1.43 6.95 0.05
CA VAL A 88 -0.08 6.85 0.62
C VAL A 88 0.68 5.59 0.19
N LEU A 89 0.05 4.66 -0.54
CA LEU A 89 0.72 3.50 -1.16
C LEU A 89 2.02 3.86 -1.90
N PRO A 90 2.04 4.86 -2.81
CA PRO A 90 3.27 5.27 -3.47
C PRO A 90 4.34 5.80 -2.50
N ASP A 91 3.93 6.35 -1.35
CA ASP A 91 4.85 6.84 -0.32
C ASP A 91 5.43 5.67 0.50
N VAL A 92 4.61 4.66 0.81
CA VAL A 92 5.04 3.40 1.46
C VAL A 92 6.03 2.64 0.58
N LEU A 93 5.78 2.57 -0.73
CA LEU A 93 6.72 2.03 -1.71
C LEU A 93 8.02 2.86 -1.79
N GLY A 94 7.93 4.20 -1.71
CA GLY A 94 9.14 5.01 -1.61
C GLY A 94 9.94 4.72 -0.33
N ALA A 95 9.24 4.52 0.78
CA ALA A 95 9.82 4.29 2.09
C ALA A 95 10.42 2.88 2.26
N ILE A 96 9.86 1.84 1.61
CA ILE A 96 10.42 0.48 1.65
C ILE A 96 11.77 0.41 0.92
N HIS A 97 12.00 1.24 -0.10
CA HIS A 97 13.29 1.33 -0.81
C HIS A 97 14.31 2.20 -0.08
N SER A 98 13.86 3.06 0.82
CA SER A 98 14.70 4.01 1.55
C SER A 98 14.34 4.02 3.03
N PRO A 99 14.66 2.95 3.79
CA PRO A 99 14.24 2.83 5.19
C PRO A 99 14.80 3.93 6.10
N ALA A 100 15.80 4.70 5.68
CA ALA A 100 16.18 5.94 6.34
C ALA A 100 17.13 6.78 5.47
N ARG A 101 16.67 7.93 4.99
CA ARG A 101 17.49 9.15 5.10
C ARG A 101 16.80 10.08 6.07
N GLY A 102 17.21 9.98 7.33
CA GLY A 102 16.84 10.92 8.36
C GLY A 102 17.24 12.33 7.95
N GLN A 103 16.28 13.24 8.02
CA GLN A 103 16.50 14.62 8.43
C GLN A 103 15.65 14.83 9.68
#